data_AF-A0A916PXB2-F1
#
_entry.id   AF-A0A916PXB2-F1
#
_cell.length_a   1.000
_cell.length_b   1.000
_cell.length_c   1.000
_cell.angle_alpha   90.00
_cell.angle_beta   90.00
_cell.angle_gamma   90.00
#
_symmetry.space_group_name_H-M   'P 1'
#
loop_
_entity.id
_entity.type
_entity.pdbx_description
1 polymer ?
#
loop_
_entity_poly.entity_id
_entity_poly.type
_entity_poly.pdbx_seq_one_letter_code
_entity_poly.pdbx_strand_id
1 'polypeptide(L)'
;MVDLFPNCSHVQFHDLADKTDTEIWEFAKNSGFCIVTQDADFAERSRLYGSPPKVIWLRCGNVPTSQIEKILRSGLEVIQELRNSSNIDCLEIY
;
A
#
# COMPACT_ATOMS: atom_id res chain seq x y z
N MET A 1 9.18 0.81 12.51
CA MET A 1 8.66 1.44 11.27
C MET A 1 8.21 2.88 11.44
N VAL A 2 7.70 3.31 12.61
CA VAL A 2 7.31 4.71 12.89
C VAL A 2 8.44 5.72 12.58
N ASP A 3 9.69 5.28 12.68
CA ASP A 3 10.89 6.01 12.32
C ASP A 3 10.98 6.41 10.83
N LEU A 4 10.36 5.64 9.93
CA LEU A 4 10.39 5.89 8.48
C LEU A 4 9.01 6.24 7.90
N PHE A 5 7.95 5.69 8.49
CA PHE A 5 6.56 5.90 8.07
C PHE A 5 5.72 6.27 9.31
N PRO A 6 5.85 7.49 9.85
CA PRO A 6 5.21 7.87 11.12
C PRO A 6 3.68 7.90 11.06
N ASN A 7 3.11 8.02 9.87
CA ASN A 7 1.66 8.09 9.64
C ASN A 7 1.10 6.80 9.00
N CYS A 8 1.85 5.70 8.98
CA CYS A 8 1.30 4.43 8.51
C CYS A 8 0.29 3.87 9.54
N SER A 9 -0.79 3.29 9.05
CA SER A 9 -1.79 2.65 9.89
C SER A 9 -2.28 1.36 9.25
N HIS A 10 -2.83 0.47 10.08
CA HIS A 10 -3.42 -0.79 9.64
C HIS A 10 -4.95 -0.63 9.56
N VAL A 11 -5.59 -1.31 8.60
CA VAL A 11 -7.05 -1.27 8.39
C VAL A 11 -7.85 -1.59 9.66
N GLN A 12 -7.32 -2.45 10.52
CA GLN A 12 -7.94 -2.78 11.82
C GLN A 12 -8.10 -1.58 12.75
N PHE A 13 -7.21 -0.58 12.68
CA PHE A 13 -7.30 0.62 13.51
C PHE A 13 -8.26 1.68 12.96
N HIS A 14 -8.88 1.41 11.81
CA HIS A 14 -9.85 2.29 11.15
C HIS A 14 -11.24 1.65 11.02
N ASP A 15 -11.52 0.58 11.79
CA ASP A 15 -12.75 -0.21 11.68
C ASP A 15 -12.98 -0.79 10.26
N LEU A 16 -11.88 -1.03 9.52
CA LEU A 16 -11.89 -1.55 8.15
C LEU A 16 -11.52 -3.04 8.05
N ALA A 17 -11.31 -3.73 9.18
CA ALA A 17 -10.86 -5.13 9.18
C ALA A 17 -11.81 -6.09 8.43
N ASP A 18 -13.12 -5.86 8.54
CA ASP A 18 -14.16 -6.70 7.95
C ASP A 18 -14.85 -6.01 6.75
N LYS A 19 -14.20 -5.01 6.17
CA LYS A 19 -14.74 -4.21 5.07
C LYS A 19 -14.27 -4.74 3.72
N THR A 20 -15.07 -4.47 2.70
CA THR A 20 -14.75 -4.88 1.33
C THR A 20 -13.55 -4.11 0.78
N ASP A 21 -12.87 -4.65 -0.23
CA ASP A 21 -11.76 -3.96 -0.90
C ASP A 21 -12.18 -2.60 -1.48
N THR A 22 -13.45 -2.47 -1.89
CA THR A 22 -14.01 -1.20 -2.34
C THR A 22 -14.13 -0.18 -1.23
N GLU A 23 -14.59 -0.57 -0.05
CA GLU A 23 -14.64 0.33 1.10
C GLU A 23 -13.23 0.75 1.56
N ILE A 24 -12.28 -0.19 1.58
CA ILE A 24 -10.87 0.10 1.90
C ILE A 24 -10.26 1.06 0.86
N TRP A 25 -10.53 0.81 -0.43
CA TRP A 25 -10.07 1.66 -1.52
C TRP A 25 -10.58 3.10 -1.40
N GLU A 26 -11.88 3.27 -1.21
CA GLU A 26 -12.49 4.60 -1.07
C GLU A 26 -12.00 5.32 0.19
N PHE A 27 -11.82 4.60 1.31
CA PHE A 27 -11.22 5.18 2.50
C PHE A 27 -9.81 5.70 2.24
N ALA A 28 -8.95 4.87 1.62
CA ALA A 28 -7.57 5.25 1.34
C ALA A 28 -7.50 6.43 0.37
N LYS A 29 -8.33 6.42 -0.67
CA LYS A 29 -8.49 7.52 -1.62
C LYS A 29 -8.87 8.83 -0.94
N ASN A 30 -9.94 8.82 -0.14
CA ASN A 30 -10.48 10.01 0.51
C ASN A 30 -9.55 10.56 1.60
N SER A 31 -8.77 9.69 2.24
CA SER A 31 -7.83 10.05 3.31
C SER A 31 -6.41 10.35 2.80
N GLY A 32 -6.15 10.22 1.50
CA GLY A 32 -4.83 10.43 0.90
C GLY A 32 -3.79 9.36 1.28
N PHE A 33 -4.23 8.16 1.64
CA PHE A 33 -3.34 7.03 1.92
C PHE A 33 -2.83 6.35 0.65
N CYS A 34 -1.66 5.72 0.78
CA CYS A 34 -1.19 4.69 -0.11
C CYS A 34 -1.48 3.32 0.50
N ILE A 35 -2.01 2.39 -0.29
CA ILE A 35 -2.33 1.03 0.16
C ILE A 35 -1.10 0.16 0.00
N VAL A 36 -0.68 -0.51 1.07
CA VAL A 36 0.33 -1.57 1.03
C VAL A 36 -0.38 -2.91 1.19
N THR A 37 -0.20 -3.83 0.24
CA THR A 37 -0.95 -5.10 0.22
C THR A 37 -0.18 -6.22 -0.46
N GLN A 38 -0.52 -7.47 -0.11
CA GLN A 38 -0.09 -8.67 -0.83
C GLN A 38 -1.17 -9.17 -1.80
N ASP A 39 -2.39 -8.64 -1.68
CA ASP A 39 -3.53 -9.02 -2.49
C ASP A 39 -3.42 -8.44 -3.91
N ALA A 40 -3.59 -9.30 -4.91
CA ALA A 40 -3.51 -8.91 -6.31
C ALA A 40 -4.67 -7.99 -6.72
N ASP A 41 -5.84 -8.10 -6.07
CA ASP A 41 -7.06 -7.40 -6.48
C ASP A 41 -6.87 -5.88 -6.41
N PHE A 42 -6.13 -5.37 -5.42
CA PHE A 42 -5.77 -3.95 -5.32
C PHE A 42 -4.79 -3.50 -6.42
N ALA A 43 -3.83 -4.35 -6.78
CA ALA A 43 -2.86 -4.04 -7.83
C ALA A 43 -3.54 -4.03 -9.21
N GLU A 44 -4.43 -5.00 -9.46
CA GLU A 44 -5.26 -5.06 -10.68
C GLU A 44 -6.20 -3.86 -10.75
N ARG A 45 -6.86 -3.52 -9.64
CA ARG A 45 -7.71 -2.33 -9.55
C ARG A 45 -6.93 -1.05 -9.84
N SER A 46 -5.70 -0.92 -9.34
CA SER A 46 -4.84 0.22 -9.66
C SER A 46 -4.46 0.28 -11.15
N ARG A 47 -4.22 -0.87 -11.80
CA ARG A 47 -3.96 -0.92 -13.24
C ARG A 47 -5.19 -0.52 -14.08
N LEU A 48 -6.40 -0.84 -13.61
CA LEU A 48 -7.64 -0.54 -14.33
C LEU A 48 -8.10 0.91 -14.14
N TYR A 49 -7.98 1.46 -12.93
CA TYR A 49 -8.57 2.75 -12.57
C TYR A 49 -7.54 3.85 -12.29
N GLY A 50 -6.25 3.52 -12.20
CA GLY A 50 -5.19 4.44 -11.81
C GLY A 50 -5.27 4.86 -10.33
N SER A 51 -4.47 5.84 -9.96
CA SER A 51 -4.52 6.50 -8.65
C SER A 51 -5.39 7.77 -8.69
N PRO A 52 -5.95 8.23 -7.54
CA PRO A 52 -5.79 7.73 -6.17
C PRO A 52 -6.72 6.56 -5.76
N PRO A 53 -6.29 5.72 -4.78
CA PRO A 53 -5.03 5.75 -4.05
C PRO A 53 -3.89 5.06 -4.83
N LYS A 54 -2.65 5.33 -4.43
CA LYS A 54 -1.48 4.59 -4.93
C LYS A 54 -1.37 3.25 -4.23
N VAL A 55 -0.84 2.24 -4.91
CA VAL A 55 -0.70 0.88 -4.38
C VAL A 55 0.77 0.45 -4.34
N ILE A 56 1.18 -0.17 -3.24
CA ILE A 56 2.43 -0.90 -3.09
C ILE A 56 2.06 -2.37 -2.95
N TRP A 57 2.40 -3.16 -3.96
CA TRP A 57 2.12 -4.58 -4.01
C TRP A 57 3.35 -5.40 -3.62
N LEU A 58 3.23 -6.11 -2.50
CA LEU A 58 4.29 -6.93 -1.92
C LEU A 58 4.24 -8.36 -2.47
N ARG A 59 5.28 -8.77 -3.20
CA ARG A 59 5.40 -10.08 -3.88
C ARG A 59 6.21 -11.11 -3.10
N CYS A 60 6.20 -11.01 -1.78
CA CYS A 60 6.97 -11.89 -0.90
C CYS A 60 6.21 -13.12 -0.38
N GLY A 61 4.90 -13.24 -0.66
CA GLY A 61 4.06 -14.35 -0.16
C GLY A 61 3.85 -14.30 1.35
N ASN A 62 3.38 -15.39 1.96
CA ASN A 62 3.16 -15.42 3.41
C ASN A 62 4.50 -15.50 4.17
N VAL A 63 5.02 -14.32 4.53
CA VAL A 63 6.25 -14.15 5.30
C VAL A 63 5.96 -13.45 6.62
N PRO A 64 6.81 -13.62 7.64
CA PRO A 64 6.65 -12.90 8.90
C PRO A 64 6.66 -11.38 8.70
N THR A 65 5.95 -10.65 9.56
CA THR A 65 5.92 -9.17 9.54
C THR A 65 7.32 -8.54 9.59
N SER A 66 8.28 -9.18 10.25
CA SER A 66 9.67 -8.72 10.29
C SER A 66 10.36 -8.75 8.92
N GLN A 67 9.95 -9.65 8.03
CA GLN A 67 10.45 -9.69 6.66
C GLN A 67 9.76 -8.62 5.80
N ILE A 68 8.45 -8.41 5.98
CA ILE A 68 7.71 -7.30 5.35
C ILE A 68 8.33 -5.95 5.73
N GLU A 69 8.68 -5.75 7.01
CA GLU A 69 9.34 -4.53 7.46
C GLU A 69 10.69 -4.33 6.75
N LYS A 70 11.50 -5.39 6.59
CA LYS A 70 12.78 -5.30 5.86
C LYS A 70 12.58 -4.90 4.41
N ILE A 71 11.62 -5.49 3.72
CA ILE A 71 11.30 -5.20 2.32
C ILE A 71 10.93 -3.73 2.14
N LEU A 72 10.02 -3.23 2.98
CA LEU A 72 9.59 -1.84 2.95
C LEU A 72 10.71 -0.86 3.33
N ARG A 73 11.60 -1.26 4.25
CA ARG A 73 12.80 -0.48 4.59
C ARG A 73 13.79 -0.41 3.44
N SER A 74 14.04 -1.52 2.74
CA SER A 74 14.91 -1.52 1.56
C SER A 74 14.30 -0.77 0.37
N GLY A 75 12.97 -0.73 0.28
CA GLY A 75 12.24 -0.01 -0.77
C GLY A 75 11.94 1.46 -0.46
N LEU A 76 12.47 2.02 0.63
CA LEU A 76 12.08 3.34 1.13
C LEU A 76 12.17 4.44 0.06
N GLU A 77 13.27 4.51 -0.67
CA GLU A 77 13.50 5.54 -1.69
C GLU A 77 12.44 5.46 -2.79
N VAL A 78 12.23 4.27 -3.34
CA VAL A 78 11.25 4.02 -4.42
C VAL A 78 9.81 4.27 -3.94
N ILE A 79 9.50 3.93 -2.68
CA ILE A 79 8.19 4.22 -2.07
C ILE A 79 7.97 5.73 -1.93
N GLN A 80 9.01 6.50 -1.58
CA GLN A 80 8.92 7.96 -1.51
C GLN A 80 8.74 8.59 -2.90
N GLU A 81 9.44 8.07 -3.91
CA GLU A 81 9.29 8.51 -5.30
C GLU A 81 7.89 8.22 -5.85
N LEU A 82 7.32 7.05 -5.53
CA LEU A 82 5.96 6.66 -5.92
C LEU A 82 4.95 7.76 -5.56
N ARG A 83 5.06 8.35 -4.37
CA ARG A 83 4.14 9.40 -3.90
C ARG A 83 4.11 10.61 -4.82
N ASN A 84 5.26 10.99 -5.40
CA ASN A 84 5.39 12.19 -6.23
C ASN A 84 5.25 11.88 -7.73
N SER A 85 5.29 10.61 -8.13
CA SER A 85 5.18 10.22 -9.53
C SER A 85 3.76 10.43 -10.07
N SER A 86 3.62 11.10 -11.21
CA SER A 86 2.33 11.22 -11.92
C SER A 86 2.01 10.04 -12.82
N ASN A 87 3.00 9.16 -13.08
CA ASN A 87 2.91 8.12 -14.10
C ASN A 87 2.91 6.71 -13.52
N ILE A 88 3.03 6.59 -12.20
CA ILE A 88 3.09 5.30 -11.50
C ILE A 88 1.99 5.26 -10.45
N ASP A 89 1.02 4.37 -10.67
CA ASP A 89 -0.12 4.16 -9.76
C ASP A 89 0.11 2.97 -8.82
N CYS A 90 0.82 1.94 -9.31
CA CYS A 90 1.13 0.72 -8.58
C CYS A 90 2.64 0.45 -8.64
N LEU A 91 3.26 0.22 -7.48
CA LEU A 91 4.65 -0.21 -7.32
C LEU A 91 4.69 -1.66 -6.85
N GLU A 92 5.47 -2.49 -7.53
CA GLU A 92 5.69 -3.89 -7.15
C GLU A 92 7.05 -4.02 -6.42
N ILE A 93 7.08 -4.65 -5.25
CA ILE A 93 8.29 -4.82 -4.43
C ILE A 93 8.37 -6.27 -3.90
N TYR A 94 9.59 -6.83 -3.84
CA TYR A 94 9.88 -8.18 -3.35
C TYR A 94 10.51 -8.18 -1.96
#